data_AF-A0A5Q4T0V5-F1
#
_entry.id   AF-A0A5Q4T0V5-F1
#
_cell.length_a   1.000
_cell.length_b   1.000
_cell.length_c   1.000
_cell.angle_alpha   90.00
_cell.angle_beta   90.00
_cell.angle_gamma   90.00
#
_symmetry.space_group_name_H-M   'P 1'
#
loop_
_entity.id
_entity.type
_entity.pdbx_description
1 polymer ?
#
loop_
_entity_poly.entity_id
_entity_poly.type
_entity_poly.pdbx_seq_one_letter_code
_entity_poly.pdbx_strand_id
1 'polypeptide(L)'
;MELEGSTMCPTNWTIEAARDAVTDDLHLLLPLLVDHDPDVRAAATFVLAIATRDIPRISSALHERLAVDEDPVVRVSAVLGIAQLAREHHHENAPAWAQELWSDPGPPPEIRIGAGLAWLCLADDPAPDELRTFLTASSTTQHNQFFQRVPWLQSGGVHGLRTSIHSMLTPHALSP
;
A
#
# COMPACT_ATOMS: atom_id res chain seq x y z
N MET A 1 0.32 2.98 50.15
CA MET A 1 -0.99 3.03 49.47
C MET A 1 -0.80 4.00 48.31
N GLU A 2 -0.25 3.48 47.21
CA GLU A 2 0.03 4.26 46.01
C GLU A 2 -1.08 3.97 44.99
N LEU A 3 -1.74 5.03 44.58
CA LEU A 3 -2.67 5.07 43.47
C LEU A 3 -1.84 5.30 42.20
N GLU A 4 -1.47 4.24 41.50
CA GLU A 4 -1.05 4.32 40.09
C GLU A 4 -1.79 3.27 39.27
N GLY A 5 -3.07 3.55 39.02
CA GLY A 5 -3.85 2.93 37.96
C GLY A 5 -3.90 3.85 36.75
N SER A 6 -2.75 4.17 36.15
CA SER A 6 -2.74 4.80 34.83
C SER A 6 -2.81 3.69 33.80
N THR A 7 -4.03 3.30 33.45
CA THR A 7 -4.33 2.32 32.41
C THR A 7 -4.02 2.95 31.04
N MET A 8 -2.74 3.14 30.72
CA MET A 8 -2.36 3.37 29.33
C MET A 8 -2.71 2.09 28.56
N CYS A 9 -3.77 2.14 27.76
CA CYS A 9 -4.04 1.12 26.77
C CYS A 9 -2.77 0.97 25.92
N PRO A 10 -2.15 -0.23 25.84
CA PRO A 10 -1.02 -0.43 24.96
C PRO A 10 -1.44 -0.01 23.56
N THR A 11 -0.65 0.82 22.88
CA THR A 11 -0.98 1.38 21.56
C THR A 11 -1.38 0.31 20.54
N ASN A 12 -0.88 -0.92 20.73
CA ASN A 12 -1.23 -2.09 19.96
C ASN A 12 -2.71 -2.47 20.03
N TRP A 13 -3.37 -2.29 21.18
CA TRP A 13 -4.78 -2.62 21.37
C TRP A 13 -5.70 -1.68 20.60
N THR A 14 -5.42 -0.37 20.61
CA THR A 14 -6.23 0.60 19.85
C THR A 14 -6.11 0.36 18.35
N ILE A 15 -4.92 -0.04 17.88
CA ILE A 15 -4.69 -0.40 16.47
C ILE A 15 -5.49 -1.66 16.11
N GLU A 16 -5.38 -2.72 16.92
CA GLU A 16 -6.14 -3.97 16.71
C GLU A 16 -7.65 -3.70 16.72
N ALA A 17 -8.16 -2.93 17.68
CA ALA A 17 -9.58 -2.58 17.75
C ALA A 17 -10.06 -1.81 16.52
N ALA A 18 -9.25 -0.89 15.98
CA ALA A 18 -9.59 -0.17 14.75
C ALA A 18 -9.63 -1.10 13.54
N ARG A 19 -8.68 -2.04 13.44
CA ARG A 19 -8.63 -3.04 12.36
C ARG A 19 -9.79 -4.03 12.43
N ASP A 20 -10.19 -4.43 13.63
CA ASP A 20 -11.35 -5.29 13.83
C ASP A 20 -12.66 -4.57 13.46
N ALA A 21 -12.80 -3.29 13.83
CA ALA A 21 -13.96 -2.49 13.43
C ALA A 21 -14.08 -2.38 11.90
N VAL A 22 -12.96 -2.13 11.20
CA VAL A 22 -12.91 -2.17 9.73
C VAL A 22 -13.37 -3.52 9.18
N THR A 23 -12.95 -4.60 9.83
CA THR A 23 -13.27 -5.97 9.42
C THR A 23 -14.74 -6.33 9.66
N ASP A 24 -15.36 -5.78 10.70
CA ASP A 24 -16.80 -5.94 10.94
C ASP A 24 -17.65 -5.14 9.92
N ASP A 25 -17.12 -3.99 9.48
CA ASP A 25 -17.80 -3.10 8.54
C ASP A 25 -17.44 -3.34 7.06
N LEU A 26 -16.88 -4.49 6.71
CA LEU A 26 -16.57 -4.84 5.31
C LEU A 26 -17.77 -4.70 4.37
N HIS A 27 -18.98 -4.93 4.88
CA HIS A 27 -20.22 -4.77 4.13
C HIS A 27 -20.51 -3.32 3.72
N LEU A 28 -19.99 -2.33 4.45
CA LEU A 28 -20.05 -0.91 4.10
C LEU A 28 -18.88 -0.48 3.22
N LEU A 29 -17.71 -1.08 3.43
CA LEU A 29 -16.46 -0.68 2.76
C LEU A 29 -16.31 -1.27 1.35
N LEU A 30 -16.70 -2.54 1.13
CA LEU A 30 -16.58 -3.19 -0.18
C LEU A 30 -17.38 -2.47 -1.29
N PRO A 31 -18.61 -1.98 -1.06
CA PRO A 31 -19.32 -1.17 -2.05
C PRO A 31 -18.60 0.13 -2.44
N LEU A 32 -17.76 0.70 -1.57
CA LEU A 32 -17.02 1.93 -1.89
C LEU A 32 -15.91 1.70 -2.92
N LEU A 33 -15.53 0.45 -3.21
CA LEU A 33 -14.62 0.12 -4.31
C LEU A 33 -15.22 0.43 -5.68
N VAL A 34 -16.54 0.60 -5.82
CA VAL A 34 -17.21 1.00 -7.07
C VAL A 34 -17.76 2.42 -7.03
N ASP A 35 -17.37 3.25 -6.06
CA ASP A 35 -17.84 4.63 -5.96
C ASP A 35 -17.44 5.45 -7.21
N HIS A 36 -18.27 6.41 -7.58
CA HIS A 36 -17.99 7.31 -8.71
C HIS A 36 -16.73 8.16 -8.49
N ASP A 37 -16.41 8.50 -7.24
CA ASP A 37 -15.26 9.32 -6.88
C ASP A 37 -13.99 8.45 -6.75
N PRO A 38 -12.95 8.67 -7.57
CA PRO A 38 -11.70 7.92 -7.48
C PRO A 38 -10.99 8.06 -6.14
N ASP A 39 -11.12 9.20 -5.46
CA ASP A 39 -10.49 9.39 -4.15
C ASP A 39 -11.19 8.54 -3.08
N VAL A 40 -12.51 8.34 -3.18
CA VAL A 40 -13.27 7.40 -2.34
C VAL A 40 -12.86 5.95 -2.62
N ARG A 41 -12.71 5.55 -3.89
CA ARG A 41 -12.24 4.19 -4.24
C ARG A 41 -10.83 3.92 -3.73
N ALA A 42 -9.93 4.91 -3.82
CA ALA A 42 -8.56 4.81 -3.30
C ALA A 42 -8.55 4.72 -1.76
N ALA A 43 -9.35 5.52 -1.07
CA ALA A 43 -9.51 5.45 0.38
C ALA A 43 -10.11 4.11 0.84
N ALA A 44 -11.12 3.59 0.14
CA ALA A 44 -11.70 2.28 0.42
C ALA A 44 -10.65 1.16 0.32
N THR A 45 -9.83 1.21 -0.73
CA THR A 45 -8.70 0.28 -0.89
C THR A 45 -7.71 0.36 0.26
N PHE A 46 -7.39 1.58 0.73
CA PHE A 46 -6.51 1.80 1.88
C PHE A 46 -7.06 1.23 3.19
N VAL A 47 -8.33 1.51 3.47
CA VAL A 47 -8.99 1.01 4.69
C VAL A 47 -9.11 -0.52 4.64
N LEU A 48 -9.45 -1.10 3.49
CA LEU A 48 -9.58 -2.56 3.36
C LEU A 48 -8.25 -3.29 3.55
N ALA A 49 -7.11 -2.64 3.27
CA ALA A 49 -5.79 -3.26 3.36
C ALA A 49 -5.35 -3.59 4.80
N ILE A 50 -6.02 -3.05 5.82
CA ILE A 50 -5.74 -3.33 7.24
C ILE A 50 -6.69 -4.36 7.86
N ALA A 51 -7.62 -4.93 7.08
CA ALA A 51 -8.55 -5.92 7.58
C ALA A 51 -7.82 -7.15 8.14
N THR A 52 -8.41 -7.81 9.15
CA THR A 52 -7.81 -8.96 9.84
C THR A 52 -8.47 -10.29 9.44
N ARG A 53 -9.64 -10.25 8.78
CA ARG A 53 -10.40 -11.42 8.31
C ARG A 53 -10.93 -11.21 6.90
N ASP A 54 -11.50 -12.28 6.32
CA ASP A 54 -12.05 -12.31 4.95
C ASP A 54 -11.04 -11.92 3.84
N ILE A 55 -9.76 -12.15 4.10
CA ILE A 55 -8.64 -11.78 3.24
C ILE A 55 -8.80 -12.28 1.79
N PRO A 56 -9.25 -13.52 1.51
CA PRO A 56 -9.46 -13.95 0.13
C PRO A 56 -10.50 -13.10 -0.62
N ARG A 57 -11.57 -12.69 0.06
CA ARG A 57 -12.63 -11.85 -0.51
C ARG A 57 -12.11 -10.45 -0.80
N ILE A 58 -11.38 -9.86 0.14
CA ILE A 58 -10.82 -8.51 -0.01
C ILE A 58 -9.77 -8.52 -1.13
N SER A 59 -8.85 -9.49 -1.10
CA SER A 59 -7.84 -9.65 -2.14
C SER A 59 -8.45 -9.78 -3.54
N SER A 60 -9.48 -10.64 -3.71
CA SER A 60 -10.22 -10.75 -4.97
C SER A 60 -10.81 -9.42 -5.42
N ALA A 61 -11.46 -8.69 -4.51
CA ALA A 61 -12.06 -7.40 -4.83
C ALA A 61 -11.02 -6.34 -5.24
N LEU A 62 -9.84 -6.33 -4.61
CA LEU A 62 -8.74 -5.43 -4.99
C LEU A 62 -8.12 -5.81 -6.34
N HIS A 63 -7.96 -7.10 -6.64
CA HIS A 63 -7.50 -7.56 -7.95
C HIS A 63 -8.51 -7.23 -9.06
N GLU A 64 -9.81 -7.44 -8.82
CA GLU A 64 -10.87 -7.03 -9.73
C GLU A 64 -10.84 -5.52 -9.97
N ARG A 65 -10.65 -4.72 -8.91
CA ARG A 65 -10.51 -3.27 -9.01
C ARG A 65 -9.30 -2.87 -9.85
N LEU A 66 -8.14 -3.46 -9.59
CA LEU A 66 -6.91 -3.22 -10.34
C LEU A 66 -7.08 -3.52 -11.83
N ALA A 67 -7.84 -4.55 -12.19
CA ALA A 67 -8.06 -4.97 -13.56
C ALA A 67 -8.96 -4.02 -14.36
N VAL A 68 -9.89 -3.31 -13.71
CA VAL A 68 -10.94 -2.54 -14.40
C VAL A 68 -10.85 -1.03 -14.18
N ASP A 69 -10.19 -0.54 -13.12
CA ASP A 69 -10.11 0.90 -12.89
C ASP A 69 -9.20 1.58 -13.92
N GLU A 70 -9.51 2.82 -14.25
CA GLU A 70 -8.71 3.65 -15.15
C GLU A 70 -8.02 4.80 -14.42
N ASP A 71 -8.42 5.11 -13.18
CA ASP A 71 -7.80 6.18 -12.43
C ASP A 71 -6.42 5.73 -11.89
N PRO A 72 -5.33 6.46 -12.18
CA PRO A 72 -3.99 6.08 -11.74
C PRO A 72 -3.83 5.98 -10.22
N VAL A 73 -4.53 6.82 -9.45
CA VAL A 73 -4.48 6.81 -7.98
C VAL A 73 -5.09 5.53 -7.44
N VAL A 74 -6.22 5.10 -8.01
CA VAL A 74 -6.89 3.86 -7.62
C VAL A 74 -6.04 2.65 -7.99
N ARG A 75 -5.45 2.62 -9.20
CA ARG A 75 -4.54 1.54 -9.63
C ARG A 75 -3.35 1.36 -8.70
N VAL A 76 -2.65 2.45 -8.35
CA VAL A 76 -1.53 2.41 -7.41
C VAL A 76 -2.01 1.96 -6.02
N SER A 77 -3.13 2.50 -5.55
CA SER A 77 -3.71 2.13 -4.26
C SER A 77 -4.06 0.64 -4.20
N ALA A 78 -4.62 0.07 -5.26
CA ALA A 78 -4.94 -1.36 -5.35
C ALA A 78 -3.70 -2.22 -5.28
N VAL A 79 -2.63 -1.86 -6.00
CA VAL A 79 -1.35 -2.59 -5.93
C VAL A 79 -0.77 -2.57 -4.50
N LEU A 80 -0.75 -1.40 -3.85
CA LEU A 80 -0.25 -1.27 -2.49
C LEU A 80 -1.14 -1.98 -1.46
N GLY A 81 -2.46 -1.95 -1.63
CA GLY A 81 -3.40 -2.67 -0.77
C GLY A 81 -3.24 -4.18 -0.85
N ILE A 82 -3.07 -4.73 -2.06
CA ILE A 82 -2.78 -6.15 -2.28
C ILE A 82 -1.45 -6.53 -1.61
N ALA A 83 -0.42 -5.71 -1.79
CA ALA A 83 0.89 -5.94 -1.17
C ALA A 83 0.83 -5.91 0.36
N GLN A 84 0.10 -4.97 0.95
CA GLN A 84 -0.06 -4.89 2.39
C GLN A 84 -0.79 -6.11 2.95
N LEU A 85 -1.90 -6.53 2.34
CA LEU A 85 -2.62 -7.75 2.74
C LEU A 85 -1.71 -8.97 2.65
N ALA A 86 -0.95 -9.09 1.56
CA ALA A 86 -0.01 -10.19 1.39
C ALA A 86 1.06 -10.21 2.49
N ARG A 87 1.63 -9.05 2.83
CA ARG A 87 2.64 -8.90 3.87
C ARG A 87 2.12 -9.28 5.25
N GLU A 88 0.94 -8.78 5.61
CA GLU A 88 0.32 -9.01 6.92
C GLU A 88 -0.09 -10.47 7.11
N HIS A 89 -0.36 -11.18 6.02
CA HIS A 89 -0.76 -12.59 6.03
C HIS A 89 0.31 -13.55 5.50
N HIS A 90 1.58 -13.10 5.42
CA HIS A 90 2.75 -13.91 5.04
C HIS A 90 2.58 -14.71 3.73
N HIS A 91 2.02 -14.08 2.70
CA HIS A 91 1.91 -14.71 1.38
C HIS A 91 3.26 -14.69 0.65
N GLU A 92 3.92 -15.85 0.59
CA GLU A 92 5.28 -16.04 0.06
C GLU A 92 5.45 -15.60 -1.40
N ASN A 93 4.37 -15.64 -2.21
CA ASN A 93 4.43 -15.33 -3.65
C ASN A 93 4.30 -13.82 -3.97
N ALA A 94 4.03 -12.98 -2.98
CA ALA A 94 3.75 -11.57 -3.24
C ALA A 94 4.94 -10.75 -3.78
N PRO A 95 6.20 -10.97 -3.35
CA PRO A 95 7.35 -10.34 -3.98
C PRO A 95 7.48 -10.72 -5.46
N ALA A 96 7.24 -11.99 -5.82
CA ALA A 96 7.30 -12.46 -7.20
C ALA A 96 6.23 -11.82 -8.08
N TRP A 97 4.99 -11.75 -7.57
CA TRP A 97 3.89 -11.04 -8.24
C TRP A 97 4.23 -9.56 -8.50
N ALA A 98 4.75 -8.86 -7.49
CA ALA A 98 5.17 -7.47 -7.64
C ALA A 98 6.30 -7.33 -8.67
N GLN A 99 7.25 -8.28 -8.67
CA GLN A 99 8.36 -8.32 -9.61
C GLN A 99 7.91 -8.45 -11.07
N GLU A 100 7.04 -9.42 -11.35
CA GLU A 100 6.45 -9.61 -12.67
C GLU A 100 5.74 -8.34 -13.13
N LEU A 101 4.96 -7.72 -12.23
CA LEU A 101 4.13 -6.57 -12.56
C LEU A 101 4.92 -5.29 -12.88
N TRP A 102 6.06 -5.02 -12.21
CA TRP A 102 6.90 -3.86 -12.56
C TRP A 102 7.85 -4.13 -13.74
N SER A 103 8.26 -5.39 -13.93
CA SER A 103 9.19 -5.79 -15.00
C SER A 103 8.52 -5.87 -16.38
N ASP A 104 7.24 -6.28 -16.43
CA ASP A 104 6.47 -6.30 -17.67
C ASP A 104 6.25 -4.88 -18.21
N PRO A 105 6.59 -4.57 -19.48
CA PRO A 105 6.28 -3.29 -20.10
C PRO A 105 4.81 -3.12 -20.50
N GLY A 106 4.00 -4.18 -20.48
CA GLY A 106 2.59 -4.18 -20.87
C GLY A 106 1.67 -3.31 -19.99
N PRO A 107 1.75 -3.43 -18.64
CA PRO A 107 0.96 -2.61 -17.74
C PRO A 107 1.26 -1.11 -17.85
N PRO A 108 0.25 -0.25 -17.60
CA PRO A 108 0.43 1.19 -17.49
C PRO A 108 1.54 1.59 -16.49
N PRO A 109 2.25 2.71 -16.73
CA PRO A 109 3.36 3.16 -15.87
C PRO A 109 3.01 3.24 -14.39
N GLU A 110 1.81 3.69 -14.04
CA GLU A 110 1.35 3.80 -12.65
C GLU A 110 1.25 2.45 -11.95
N ILE A 111 0.82 1.39 -12.65
CA ILE A 111 0.75 0.03 -12.10
C ILE A 111 2.17 -0.46 -11.84
N ARG A 112 3.08 -0.22 -12.77
CA ARG A 112 4.49 -0.61 -12.65
C ARG A 112 5.20 0.13 -11.51
N ILE A 113 4.93 1.43 -11.34
CA ILE A 113 5.48 2.20 -10.22
C ILE A 113 4.91 1.68 -8.89
N GLY A 114 3.59 1.47 -8.80
CA GLY A 114 2.96 0.87 -7.62
C GLY A 114 3.55 -0.50 -7.28
N ALA A 115 3.81 -1.32 -8.30
CA ALA A 115 4.41 -2.65 -8.14
C ALA A 115 5.87 -2.58 -7.70
N GLY A 116 6.63 -1.60 -8.18
CA GLY A 116 7.98 -1.35 -7.69
C GLY A 116 8.00 -0.96 -6.21
N LEU A 117 7.08 -0.10 -5.78
CA LEU A 117 6.92 0.27 -4.36
C LEU A 117 6.46 -0.93 -3.51
N ALA A 118 5.52 -1.73 -4.01
CA ALA A 118 5.07 -2.96 -3.37
C ALA A 118 6.22 -3.95 -3.16
N TRP A 119 7.06 -4.15 -4.19
CA TRP A 119 8.23 -5.02 -4.11
C TRP A 119 9.19 -4.56 -3.01
N LEU A 120 9.48 -3.25 -2.91
CA LEU A 120 10.33 -2.69 -1.85
C LEU A 120 9.77 -2.91 -0.43
N CYS A 121 8.46 -3.07 -0.29
CA CYS A 121 7.82 -3.33 1.00
C CYS A 121 7.70 -4.83 1.33
N LEU A 122 7.78 -5.69 0.32
CA LEU A 122 7.53 -7.13 0.40
C LEU A 122 8.80 -7.97 0.43
N ALA A 123 9.83 -7.57 -0.32
CA ALA A 123 11.08 -8.30 -0.43
C ALA A 123 12.05 -7.93 0.70
N ASP A 124 12.68 -8.96 1.29
CA ASP A 124 13.80 -8.77 2.23
C ASP A 124 15.14 -8.53 1.50
N ASP A 125 15.18 -8.86 0.21
CA ASP A 125 16.36 -8.71 -0.63
C ASP A 125 16.65 -7.24 -0.99
N PRO A 126 17.92 -6.88 -1.23
CA PRO A 126 18.25 -5.56 -1.75
C PRO A 126 17.58 -5.34 -3.12
N ALA A 127 17.02 -4.15 -3.33
CA ALA A 127 16.40 -3.78 -4.61
C ALA A 127 17.31 -4.09 -5.81
N PRO A 128 16.78 -4.66 -6.91
CA PRO A 128 17.53 -4.77 -8.16
C PRO A 128 17.92 -3.40 -8.71
N ASP A 129 19.05 -3.31 -9.41
CA ASP A 129 19.53 -2.05 -9.98
C ASP A 129 18.59 -1.51 -11.07
N GLU A 130 17.91 -2.42 -11.78
CA GLU A 130 16.86 -2.10 -12.74
C GLU A 130 15.68 -1.41 -12.06
N LEU A 131 15.26 -1.91 -10.89
CA LEU A 131 14.19 -1.33 -10.10
C LEU A 131 14.59 0.05 -9.56
N ARG A 132 15.83 0.20 -9.05
CA ARG A 132 16.37 1.49 -8.62
C ARG A 132 16.37 2.50 -9.76
N THR A 133 16.85 2.10 -10.93
CA THR A 133 16.93 2.96 -12.12
C THR A 133 15.52 3.36 -12.58
N PHE A 134 14.59 2.41 -12.61
CA PHE A 134 13.20 2.66 -13.00
C PHE A 134 12.50 3.65 -12.06
N LEU A 135 12.58 3.43 -10.75
CA LEU A 135 11.94 4.30 -9.75
C LEU A 135 12.58 5.69 -9.68
N THR A 136 13.86 5.83 -10.01
CA THR A 136 14.57 7.13 -10.03
C THR A 136 14.49 7.85 -11.38
N ALA A 137 13.97 7.21 -12.42
CA ALA A 137 13.84 7.81 -13.75
C ALA A 137 12.88 9.01 -13.76
N SER A 138 13.13 9.97 -14.64
CA SER A 138 12.32 11.19 -14.81
C SER A 138 10.85 10.91 -15.15
N SER A 139 10.53 9.76 -15.73
CA SER A 139 9.15 9.31 -15.97
C SER A 139 8.35 9.12 -14.68
N THR A 140 8.99 8.68 -13.60
CA THR A 140 8.37 8.58 -12.27
C THR A 140 8.10 9.97 -11.68
N THR A 141 8.94 10.96 -12.04
CA THR A 141 8.77 12.37 -11.63
C THR A 141 7.58 13.03 -12.33
N GLN A 142 7.26 12.65 -13.57
CA GLN A 142 6.11 13.19 -14.31
C GLN A 142 4.76 12.81 -13.66
N HIS A 143 4.70 11.64 -13.02
CA HIS A 143 3.49 11.14 -12.38
C HIS A 143 3.32 11.62 -10.92
N ASN A 144 4.28 12.39 -10.39
CA ASN A 144 4.35 12.82 -8.98
C ASN A 144 3.08 13.52 -8.48
N GLN A 145 2.36 14.24 -9.35
CA GLN A 145 1.10 14.92 -9.00
C GLN A 145 -0.02 13.94 -8.60
N PHE A 146 -0.06 12.73 -9.17
CA PHE A 146 -1.08 11.72 -8.83
C PHE A 146 -0.75 11.01 -7.52
N PHE A 147 0.54 10.78 -7.25
CA PHE A 147 1.00 10.14 -6.03
C PHE A 147 0.69 10.94 -4.75
N GLN A 148 0.46 12.24 -4.87
CA GLN A 148 -0.04 13.08 -3.77
C GLN A 148 -1.48 12.76 -3.35
N ARG A 149 -2.21 11.93 -4.10
CA ARG A 149 -3.55 11.48 -3.71
C ARG A 149 -3.57 10.02 -3.26
N VAL A 150 -2.45 9.30 -3.39
CA VAL A 150 -2.33 7.90 -2.93
C VAL A 150 -2.21 7.89 -1.40
N PRO A 151 -3.14 7.23 -0.67
CA PRO A 151 -3.20 7.30 0.80
C PRO A 151 -1.89 6.90 1.52
N TRP A 152 -1.23 5.83 1.07
CA TRP A 152 0.05 5.38 1.64
C TRP A 152 1.18 6.41 1.57
N LEU A 153 1.12 7.31 0.59
CA LEU A 153 2.13 8.33 0.38
C LEU A 153 1.79 9.65 1.07
N GLN A 154 0.63 9.74 1.73
CA GLN A 154 0.20 10.91 2.51
C GLN A 154 0.67 10.85 3.97
N SER A 155 0.90 9.65 4.51
CA SER A 155 1.19 9.44 5.93
C SER A 155 2.68 9.65 6.23
N GLY A 156 3.11 10.91 6.32
CA GLY A 156 4.49 11.25 6.70
C GLY A 156 4.89 12.73 6.69
N GLY A 157 3.97 13.66 6.39
CA GLY A 157 4.26 15.09 6.34
C GLY A 157 5.14 15.48 5.15
N VAL A 158 4.57 16.21 4.18
CA VAL A 158 5.28 16.98 3.12
C VAL A 158 6.46 16.28 2.43
N HIS A 159 6.42 14.97 2.27
CA HIS A 159 7.49 14.18 1.64
C HIS A 159 6.89 13.41 0.47
N GLY A 160 7.00 13.99 -0.73
CA GLY A 160 6.47 13.39 -1.96
C GLY A 160 7.16 12.07 -2.32
N LEU A 161 6.65 11.38 -3.35
CA LEU A 161 7.07 10.04 -3.79
C LEU A 161 8.60 9.85 -3.81
N ARG A 162 9.35 10.85 -4.28
CA ARG A 162 10.81 10.80 -4.35
C ARG A 162 11.47 10.61 -2.98
N THR A 163 10.96 11.26 -1.95
CA THR A 163 11.47 11.12 -0.58
C THR A 163 11.12 9.75 -0.01
N SER A 164 9.91 9.24 -0.30
CA SER A 164 9.52 7.88 0.09
C SER A 164 10.39 6.82 -0.58
N ILE A 165 10.60 6.93 -1.90
CA ILE A 165 11.50 6.05 -2.68
C ILE A 165 12.92 6.14 -2.12
N HIS A 166 13.44 7.35 -1.91
CA HIS A 166 14.78 7.52 -1.36
C HIS A 166 14.90 6.87 0.04
N SER A 167 13.92 7.07 0.92
CA SER A 167 13.91 6.47 2.25
C SER A 167 13.88 4.93 2.20
N MET A 168 13.14 4.36 1.25
CA MET A 168 13.07 2.90 1.07
C MET A 168 14.34 2.32 0.43
N LEU A 169 14.97 3.05 -0.49
CA LEU A 169 16.21 2.61 -1.17
C LEU A 169 17.47 2.83 -0.35
N THR A 170 17.44 3.76 0.61
CA THR A 170 18.50 3.97 1.60
C THR A 170 17.90 3.74 3.00
N PRO A 171 17.63 2.49 3.40
CA PRO A 171 17.27 2.23 4.78
C PRO A 171 18.42 2.77 5.64
N HIS A 172 18.11 3.69 6.54
CA HIS A 172 19.10 4.32 7.39
C HIS A 172 20.02 3.24 7.98
N ALA A 173 21.32 3.36 7.72
CA ALA A 173 22.35 2.74 8.54
C ALA A 173 22.29 3.41 9.92
N LEU A 174 21.27 3.07 10.71
CA LEU A 174 21.20 3.38 12.13
C LEU A 174 21.68 2.13 12.86
N SER A 175 22.91 2.20 13.34
CA SER A 175 23.40 1.41 14.46
C SER A 175 24.48 2.21 15.17
N PRO A 176 24.63 1.98 16.48
CA PRO A 176 23.73 2.34 17.57
C PRO A 176 24.04 3.73 18.16
#